data_AF-A0A930XXN3-F1
#
_entry.id   AF-A0A930XXN3-F1
#
_cell.length_a   1.000
_cell.length_b   1.000
_cell.length_c   1.000
_cell.angle_alpha   90.00
_cell.angle_beta   90.00
_cell.angle_gamma   90.00
#
_symmetry.space_group_name_H-M   'P 1'
#
loop_
_entity.id
_entity.type
_entity.pdbx_description
1 polymer ?
#
loop_
_entity_poly.entity_id
_entity_poly.type
_entity_poly.pdbx_seq_one_letter_code
_entity_poly.pdbx_strand_id
1 'polypeptide(L)' 'MPTVFASDFNKFRQITATQAWSLFFTASNTEKVLGEGRSVGRYLTIALFAAIIAGILEVVLTA' A
#
# COMPACT_ATOMS: atom_id res chain seq x y z
N MET A 1 1.85 7.11 19.39
CA MET A 1 2.91 6.14 19.04
C MET A 1 2.60 5.56 17.68
N PRO A 2 3.61 5.34 16.82
CA PRO A 2 3.39 4.68 15.54
C PRO A 2 2.75 3.31 15.74
N THR A 3 1.78 2.97 14.89
CA THR A 3 0.98 1.74 15.00
C THR A 3 1.85 0.48 14.97
N VAL A 4 2.96 0.51 14.24
CA VAL A 4 3.91 -0.61 14.15
C VAL A 4 4.60 -0.97 15.46
N PHE A 5 4.65 -0.06 16.44
CA PHE A 5 5.22 -0.34 17.76
C PHE A 5 4.17 -0.75 18.80
N ALA A 6 2.89 -0.75 18.42
CA ALA A 6 1.84 -1.19 19.30
C ALA A 6 1.97 -2.71 19.57
N SER A 7 1.78 -3.11 20.82
CA SER A 7 2.05 -4.49 21.27
C SER A 7 1.14 -5.54 20.61
N ASP A 8 0.00 -5.09 20.12
CA ASP A 8 -0.99 -5.84 19.36
C ASP A 8 -0.63 -5.99 17.87
N PHE A 9 0.19 -5.09 17.32
CA PHE A 9 0.74 -5.19 15.96
C PHE A 9 1.87 -6.24 15.89
N ASN A 10 2.76 -6.25 16.88
CA ASN A 10 3.92 -7.16 16.98
C ASN A 10 3.58 -8.64 17.23
N LYS A 11 2.30 -9.01 17.21
CA LYS A 11 1.81 -10.39 17.34
C LYS A 11 1.39 -10.98 16.00
N PHE A 12 2.10 -10.63 14.93
CA PHE A 12 1.77 -11.04 13.56
C PHE A 12 0.33 -10.71 13.16
N ARG A 13 -0.15 -9.52 13.54
CA ARG A 13 -1.47 -9.05 13.15
C ARG A 13 -1.61 -9.11 11.64
N GLN A 14 -2.64 -9.80 11.16
CA GLN A 14 -2.99 -9.74 9.75
C GLN A 14 -3.51 -8.35 9.40
N ILE A 15 -2.91 -7.76 8.36
CA ILE A 15 -3.34 -6.48 7.79
C ILE A 15 -3.78 -6.66 6.35
N THR A 16 -4.71 -5.83 5.92
CA THR A 16 -5.15 -5.74 4.53
C THR A 16 -4.16 -4.94 3.69
N ALA A 17 -4.25 -5.07 2.36
CA ALA A 17 -3.47 -4.21 1.45
C ALA A 17 -3.73 -2.71 1.69
N THR A 18 -4.97 -2.32 2.04
CA THR A 18 -5.31 -0.93 2.35
C THR A 18 -4.64 -0.43 3.62
N GLN A 19 -4.57 -1.27 4.66
CA GLN A 19 -3.85 -0.96 5.90
C GLN A 19 -2.34 -0.84 5.64
N ALA A 20 -1.77 -1.74 4.82
CA ALA A 20 -0.37 -1.67 4.42
C ALA A 20 -0.06 -0.35 3.68
N TRP A 21 -0.89 0.04 2.71
CA TRP A 21 -0.76 1.33 2.03
C TRP A 21 -0.94 2.52 2.98
N SER A 22 -1.86 2.43 3.95
CA SER A 22 -2.04 3.49 4.97
C SER A 22 -0.78 3.66 5.82
N LEU A 23 -0.16 2.56 6.25
CA LEU A 23 1.10 2.61 6.98
C LEU A 23 2.22 3.19 6.12
N PHE A 24 2.30 2.83 4.83
CA PHE A 24 3.29 3.40 3.92
C PHE A 24 3.17 4.92 3.81
N PHE A 25 1.97 5.45 3.54
CA PHE A 25 1.76 6.90 3.37
C PHE A 25 1.85 7.71 4.66
N THR A 26 1.69 7.07 5.82
CA THR A 26 1.72 7.75 7.11
C THR A 26 3.02 7.53 7.89
N ALA A 27 4.05 6.99 7.23
CA ALA A 27 5.31 6.61 7.87
C ALA A 27 5.06 5.75 9.12
N SER A 28 4.15 4.76 8.99
CA SER A 28 3.74 3.82 10.02
C SER A 28 2.98 4.40 11.22
N ASN A 29 2.51 5.65 11.14
CA ASN A 29 1.74 6.26 12.23
C ASN A 29 0.36 5.63 12.38
N THR A 30 -0.36 5.41 11.28
CA THR A 30 -1.73 4.90 11.32
C THR A 30 -2.05 3.98 10.15
N GLU A 31 -2.76 2.88 10.44
CA GLU A 31 -3.24 1.93 9.43
C GLU A 31 -4.62 2.30 8.84
N LYS A 32 -5.22 3.40 9.30
CA LYS A 32 -6.63 3.73 9.01
C LYS A 32 -6.85 4.86 8.02
N VAL A 33 -5.80 5.50 7.51
CA VAL A 33 -5.93 6.72 6.69
C VAL A 33 -6.67 6.47 5.36
N LEU A 34 -6.51 5.28 4.78
CA LEU A 34 -7.21 4.85 3.56
C LEU A 34 -8.48 4.02 3.84
N GLY A 35 -8.89 3.95 5.12
CA GLY A 35 -10.00 3.13 5.58
C GLY A 35 -9.64 1.67 5.84
N GLU A 36 -10.63 0.89 6.28
CA GLU A 36 -10.46 -0.52 6.68
C GLU A 36 -10.87 -1.53 5.58
N GLY A 37 -11.50 -1.05 4.51
CA GLY A 37 -11.95 -1.89 3.40
C GLY A 37 -10.79 -2.35 2.50
N ARG A 38 -10.88 -3.56 1.92
CA ARG A 38 -9.81 -4.14 1.08
C ARG A 38 -9.63 -3.50 -0.30
N SER A 39 -10.60 -2.71 -0.76
CA SER A 39 -10.67 -2.26 -2.15
C SER A 39 -9.63 -1.20 -2.51
N VAL A 40 -9.40 -0.21 -1.64
CA VAL A 40 -8.50 0.92 -1.92
C VAL A 40 -7.07 0.44 -2.17
N GLY A 41 -6.56 -0.42 -1.29
CA GLY A 41 -5.23 -0.99 -1.46
C GLY A 41 -5.09 -1.83 -2.73
N ARG A 42 -6.14 -2.57 -3.12
CA ARG A 42 -6.15 -3.33 -4.38
C ARG A 42 -6.05 -2.39 -5.60
N TYR A 43 -6.80 -1.28 -5.59
CA TYR A 43 -6.74 -0.30 -6.68
C TYR A 43 -5.38 0.38 -6.78
N LEU A 44 -4.78 0.78 -5.64
CA LEU A 44 -3.43 1.35 -5.61
C LEU A 44 -2.39 0.39 -6.18
N THR A 45 -2.46 -0.89 -5.78
CA THR A 45 -1.55 -1.90 -6.30
C THR A 45 -1.71 -2.09 -7.81
N ILE A 46 -2.94 -2.20 -8.32
CA ILE A 46 -3.19 -2.33 -9.77
C ILE A 46 -2.71 -1.08 -10.52
N ALA A 47 -2.98 0.12 -10.00
CA ALA A 47 -2.55 1.37 -10.62
C ALA A 47 -1.03 1.49 -10.69
N LEU A 48 -0.32 1.11 -9.62
CA LEU A 48 1.15 1.10 -9.60
C LEU A 48 1.71 0.15 -10.66
N PHE A 49 1.20 -1.08 -10.74
CA PHE A 49 1.64 -2.04 -11.77
C PHE A 49 1.32 -1.56 -13.17
N ALA A 50 0.14 -0.98 -13.39
CA ALA A 50 -0.23 -0.42 -14.69
C ALA A 50 0.71 0.70 -15.11
N ALA A 51 1.08 1.62 -14.20
CA ALA A 51 2.03 2.69 -14.48
C ALA A 51 3.43 2.16 -14.83
N ILE A 52 3.93 1.16 -14.09
CA ILE A 52 5.23 0.52 -14.37
C ILE A 52 5.21 -0.15 -15.75
N ILE A 53 4.17 -0.94 -16.04
CA ILE A 53 4.04 -1.64 -17.33
C ILE A 53 3.93 -0.63 -18.48
N ALA A 54 3.12 0.43 -18.31
CA ALA A 54 2.99 1.48 -19.31
C ALA A 54 4.32 2.18 -19.58
N GLY A 55 5.09 2.53 -18.54
CA GLY A 55 6.41 3.14 -18.70
C GLY A 55 7.42 2.21 -19.39
N ILE A 56 7.42 0.91 -19.07
CA ILE A 56 8.25 -0.07 -19.77
C ILE A 56 7.86 -0.14 -21.25
N LEU A 57 6.56 -0.22 -21.55
CA LEU A 57 6.06 -0.27 -22.94
C LEU A 57 6.43 0.99 -23.73
N GLU A 58 6.32 2.17 -23.12
CA GLU A 58 6.71 3.43 -23.75
C GLU A 58 8.19 3.41 -24.14
N VAL A 59 9.07 3.04 -23.21
CA VAL A 59 10.51 2.94 -23.48
C VAL A 59 10.82 1.91 -24.57
N VAL A 60 10.19 0.74 -24.52
CA VAL A 60 10.41 -0.33 -25.51
C VAL A 60 9.91 0.05 -26.91
N LEU A 61 8.81 0.81 -27.01
CA LEU A 61 8.24 1.21 -28.30
C LEU A 61 8.92 2.44 -28.92
N THR A 62 9.62 3.24 -28.12
CA THR A 62 10.28 4.48 -28.55
C THR A 62 11.80 4.36 -28.69
N ALA A 63 12.39 3.27 -28.18
CA ALA A 63 13.79 2.88 -28.39
C ALA A 63 14.00 2.29 -29.79
#